data_AF-A0A973PGJ6-F1
#
_entry.id   AF-A0A973PGJ6-F1
#
_cell.length_a   1.000
_cell.length_b   1.000
_cell.length_c   1.000
_cell.angle_alpha   90.00
_cell.angle_beta   90.00
_cell.angle_gamma   90.00
#
_symmetry.space_group_name_H-M   'P 1'
#
loop_
_entity.id
_entity.type
_entity.pdbx_description
1 polymer ?
#
loop_
_entity_poly.entity_id
_entity_poly.type
_entity_poly.pdbx_seq_one_letter_code
_entity_poly.pdbx_strand_id
1 'polypeptide(L)'
;MYEIAHRTLTLGTEPPGEVTVTIGLPYEEPTGEWSCPYRIDGLDGWEHERKVSGADSMETLELVLGVVHAALEGSHEAREGLLNLDLD
;
A
#
# COMPACT_ATOMS: atom_id res chain seq x y z
N MET A 1 7.65 -10.21 -4.60
CA MET A 1 6.40 -9.89 -5.34
C MET A 1 6.64 -9.61 -6.84
N TYR A 2 5.71 -10.00 -7.73
CA TYR A 2 5.65 -9.49 -9.12
C TYR A 2 4.75 -8.25 -9.14
N GLU A 3 5.28 -7.09 -9.51
CA GLU A 3 4.59 -5.81 -9.43
C GLU A 3 3.61 -5.59 -10.59
N ILE A 4 2.43 -5.02 -10.29
CA ILE A 4 1.44 -4.61 -11.31
C ILE A 4 1.10 -3.12 -11.25
N ALA A 5 1.36 -2.46 -10.11
CA ALA A 5 1.16 -1.03 -9.95
C ALA A 5 2.07 -0.48 -8.86
N HIS A 6 2.46 0.78 -9.01
CA HIS A 6 3.06 1.57 -7.93
C HIS A 6 2.62 3.03 -8.01
N ARG A 7 2.72 3.74 -6.88
CA ARG A 7 2.55 5.19 -6.80
C ARG A 7 3.50 5.76 -5.76
N THR A 8 4.18 6.84 -6.11
CA THR A 8 5.00 7.62 -5.20
C THR A 8 4.27 8.92 -4.83
N LEU A 9 4.27 9.24 -3.53
CA LEU A 9 3.71 10.44 -2.94
C LEU A 9 4.84 11.22 -2.29
N THR A 10 4.83 12.54 -2.42
CA THR A 10 5.83 13.41 -1.78
C THR A 10 5.36 13.80 -0.37
N LEU A 11 6.28 13.74 0.60
CA LEU A 11 6.09 14.27 1.94
C LEU A 11 6.56 15.72 2.01
N GLY A 12 5.79 16.56 2.69
CA GLY A 12 6.10 17.96 2.98
C GLY A 12 7.18 18.17 4.05
N THR A 13 8.18 17.30 4.13
CA THR A 13 9.32 17.42 5.04
C THR A 13 10.43 18.28 4.44
N GLU A 14 11.41 18.68 5.25
CA GLU A 14 12.63 19.38 4.79
C GLU A 14 13.89 18.60 5.27
N PRO A 15 14.60 17.90 4.37
CA PRO A 15 14.36 17.75 2.93
C PRO A 15 13.08 16.93 2.61
N PRO A 16 12.50 17.07 1.40
CA PRO A 16 11.32 16.30 1.00
C PRO A 16 11.56 14.80 1.06
N GLY A 17 10.67 14.08 1.73
CA GLY A 17 10.62 12.62 1.77
C GLY A 17 9.68 12.07 0.70
N GLU A 18 9.72 10.76 0.51
CA GLU A 18 8.86 10.06 -0.43
C GLU A 18 8.20 8.85 0.24
N VAL A 19 6.93 8.62 -0.08
CA VAL A 19 6.19 7.40 0.26
C VAL A 19 5.89 6.65 -1.03
N THR A 20 6.37 5.42 -1.16
CA THR A 20 6.08 4.59 -2.34
C THR A 20 5.18 3.43 -1.96
N VAL A 21 4.02 3.36 -2.59
CA VAL A 21 3.11 2.21 -2.51
C VAL A 21 3.35 1.32 -3.73
N THR A 22 3.54 0.02 -3.49
CA THR A 22 3.65 -1.00 -4.54
C THR A 22 2.58 -2.07 -4.33
N ILE A 23 1.87 -2.44 -5.41
CA ILE A 23 0.88 -3.53 -5.43
C ILE A 23 1.36 -4.60 -6.40
N GLY A 24 1.31 -5.86 -5.95
CA GLY A 24 1.68 -7.01 -6.73
C GLY A 24 0.51 -7.75 -7.33
N LEU A 25 0.84 -8.63 -8.28
CA LEU A 25 -0.11 -9.52 -8.93
C LEU A 25 -0.75 -10.45 -7.88
N PRO A 26 -2.09 -10.47 -7.77
CA PRO A 26 -2.79 -11.48 -6.98
C PRO A 26 -2.47 -12.89 -7.46
N TYR A 27 -2.34 -13.82 -6.53
CA TYR A 27 -2.07 -15.22 -6.83
C TYR A 27 -2.86 -16.13 -5.89
N GLU A 28 -3.23 -17.29 -6.41
CA GLU A 28 -3.86 -18.35 -5.62
C GLU A 28 -2.81 -19.06 -4.77
N GLU A 29 -3.06 -19.16 -3.48
CA GLU A 29 -2.24 -19.91 -2.53
C GLU A 29 -2.57 -21.40 -2.62
N PRO A 30 -1.67 -22.30 -2.17
CA PRO A 30 -1.94 -23.75 -2.16
C PRO A 30 -3.19 -24.16 -1.35
N THR A 31 -3.68 -23.29 -0.47
CA THR A 31 -4.90 -23.49 0.34
C THR A 31 -6.18 -23.22 -0.45
N GLY A 32 -6.10 -22.68 -1.66
CA GLY A 32 -7.23 -22.24 -2.50
C GLY A 32 -7.73 -20.83 -2.20
N GLU A 33 -7.16 -20.15 -1.19
CA GLU A 33 -7.39 -18.73 -0.96
C GLU A 33 -6.53 -17.90 -1.92
N TRP A 34 -6.94 -16.67 -2.19
CA TRP A 34 -6.14 -15.72 -2.94
C TRP A 34 -5.35 -14.82 -2.01
N SER A 35 -4.15 -14.44 -2.42
CA SER A 35 -3.34 -13.43 -1.77
C SER A 35 -2.95 -12.34 -2.76
N CYS A 36 -3.02 -11.08 -2.34
CA CYS A 36 -2.45 -9.97 -3.07
C CYS A 36 -1.35 -9.29 -2.22
N PRO A 37 -0.08 -9.35 -2.65
CA PRO A 37 1.02 -8.73 -1.93
C PRO A 37 1.05 -7.22 -2.21
N TYR A 38 1.50 -6.45 -1.22
CA TYR A 38 1.70 -5.01 -1.32
C TYR A 38 2.84 -4.57 -0.40
N ARG A 39 3.39 -3.39 -0.65
CA ARG A 39 4.43 -2.76 0.19
C ARG A 39 4.21 -1.26 0.25
N ILE A 40 4.52 -0.65 1.39
CA ILE A 40 4.53 0.80 1.55
C ILE A 40 5.88 1.19 2.15
N ASP A 41 6.71 1.84 1.35
CA ASP A 41 8.03 2.32 1.75
C ASP A 41 7.95 3.81 2.11
N GLY A 42 8.69 4.26 3.13
CA GLY A 42 8.75 5.67 3.53
C GLY A 42 7.72 6.12 4.56
N LEU A 43 6.95 5.20 5.15
CA LEU A 43 6.13 5.44 6.34
C LEU A 43 6.67 4.62 7.51
N ASP A 44 6.88 5.26 8.66
CA ASP A 44 7.43 4.59 9.84
C ASP A 44 6.58 3.37 10.26
N GLY A 45 7.22 2.20 10.29
CA GLY A 45 6.59 0.93 10.70
C GLY A 45 5.88 0.17 9.57
N TRP A 46 5.95 0.64 8.32
CA TRP A 46 5.29 0.04 7.17
C TRP A 46 6.23 -0.61 6.15
N GLU A 47 7.54 -0.47 6.28
CA GLU A 47 8.56 -0.80 5.27
C GLU A 47 8.85 -2.30 5.13
N HIS A 48 7.79 -3.09 4.97
CA HIS A 48 7.84 -4.54 4.82
C HIS A 48 6.80 -4.98 3.77
N GLU A 49 7.13 -6.03 3.00
CA GLU A 49 6.15 -6.68 2.14
C GLU A 49 5.07 -7.33 3.01
N ARG A 50 3.82 -7.02 2.71
CA ARG A 50 2.62 -7.53 3.36
C ARG A 50 1.71 -8.15 2.31
N LYS A 51 0.66 -8.85 2.74
CA LYS A 51 -0.38 -9.36 1.84
C LYS A 51 -1.74 -9.28 2.52
N VAL A 52 -2.77 -9.15 1.71
CA VAL A 52 -4.16 -9.42 2.12
C VAL A 52 -4.59 -10.73 1.48
N SER A 53 -5.51 -11.44 2.13
CA SER A 53 -6.09 -12.68 1.61
C SER A 53 -7.60 -12.52 1.41
N GLY A 54 -8.16 -13.24 0.45
CA GLY A 54 -9.57 -13.17 0.04
C GLY A 54 -9.99 -14.40 -0.77
N ALA A 55 -11.25 -14.43 -1.17
CA ALA A 55 -11.85 -15.55 -1.91
C ALA A 55 -11.43 -15.58 -3.39
N ASP A 56 -11.14 -14.41 -3.98
CA ASP A 56 -10.69 -14.31 -5.37
C ASP A 56 -9.69 -13.15 -5.62
N SER A 57 -9.20 -13.09 -6.87
CA SER A 57 -8.22 -12.09 -7.30
C SER A 57 -8.76 -10.66 -7.30
N MET A 58 -10.05 -10.46 -7.54
CA MET A 58 -10.67 -9.14 -7.56
C MET A 58 -10.87 -8.63 -6.14
N GLU A 59 -11.41 -9.47 -5.25
CA GLU A 59 -11.60 -9.14 -3.84
C GLU A 59 -10.28 -8.76 -3.19
N THR A 60 -9.22 -9.55 -3.43
CA THR A 60 -7.90 -9.24 -2.86
C THR A 60 -7.32 -7.93 -3.37
N LEU A 61 -7.56 -7.54 -4.63
CA LEU A 61 -7.17 -6.22 -5.14
C LEU A 61 -7.93 -5.09 -4.45
N GLU A 62 -9.25 -5.21 -4.34
CA GLU A 62 -10.09 -4.22 -3.65
C GLU A 62 -9.67 -4.06 -2.19
N LEU A 63 -9.37 -5.17 -1.51
CA LEU A 63 -8.88 -5.18 -0.13
C LEU A 63 -7.50 -4.51 -0.01
N VAL A 64 -6.56 -4.77 -0.94
CA VAL A 64 -5.26 -4.07 -0.92
C VAL A 64 -5.46 -2.57 -1.05
N LEU A 65 -6.31 -2.12 -1.97
CA LEU A 65 -6.57 -0.68 -2.15
C LEU A 65 -7.16 -0.07 -0.87
N GLY A 66 -8.11 -0.74 -0.22
CA GLY A 66 -8.67 -0.30 1.05
C GLY A 66 -7.64 -0.26 2.18
N VAL A 67 -6.79 -1.29 2.30
CA VAL A 67 -5.74 -1.36 3.32
C VAL A 67 -4.67 -0.30 3.09
N VAL A 68 -4.23 -0.10 1.85
CA VAL A 68 -3.29 0.97 1.49
C VAL A 68 -3.87 2.33 1.86
N HIS A 69 -5.12 2.59 1.50
CA HIS A 69 -5.76 3.87 1.81
C HIS A 69 -5.81 4.11 3.33
N ALA A 70 -6.27 3.12 4.09
CA ALA A 70 -6.31 3.20 5.55
C ALA A 70 -4.91 3.34 6.19
N ALA A 71 -3.89 2.71 5.61
CA ALA A 71 -2.51 2.83 6.06
C ALA A 71 -1.97 4.25 5.85
N LEU A 72 -2.21 4.85 4.68
CA LEU A 72 -1.81 6.21 4.36
C LEU A 72 -2.52 7.23 5.27
N GLU A 73 -3.86 7.16 5.39
CA GLU A 73 -4.65 8.04 6.26
C GLU A 73 -4.27 7.87 7.76
N GLY A 74 -3.97 6.64 8.17
CA GLY A 74 -3.63 6.29 9.55
C GLY A 74 -2.16 6.50 9.92
N SER A 75 -1.31 6.92 8.98
CA SER A 75 0.13 7.12 9.18
C SER A 75 0.44 8.30 10.11
N HIS A 76 1.66 8.36 10.65
CA HIS A 76 2.09 9.51 11.44
C HIS A 76 2.17 10.76 10.56
N GLU A 77 2.72 10.60 9.36
CA GLU A 77 2.94 11.62 8.34
C GLU A 77 1.63 12.29 7.91
N ALA A 78 0.57 11.51 7.71
CA ALA A 78 -0.76 12.07 7.42
C ALA A 78 -1.34 12.84 8.62
N ARG A 79 -1.16 12.36 9.85
CA ARG A 79 -1.61 13.07 11.06
C ARG A 79 -0.87 14.39 11.29
N GLU A 80 0.40 14.46 10.91
CA GLU A 80 1.20 15.69 10.94
C GLU A 80 0.95 16.61 9.74
N GLY A 81 0.06 16.23 8.80
CA GLY A 81 -0.26 17.02 7.62
C GLY A 81 0.87 17.06 6.58
N LEU A 82 1.80 16.11 6.63
CA LEU A 82 2.93 16.02 5.70
C LEU A 82 2.57 15.33 4.39
N LEU A 83 1.49 14.54 4.39
CA LEU A 83 1.09 13.72 3.26
C LEU A 83 -0.13 14.36 2.58
N ASN A 84 0.05 14.84 1.35
CA ASN A 84 -1.06 15.37 0.56
C ASN A 84 -1.75 14.23 -0.20
N LEU A 85 -2.94 13.83 0.26
CA LEU A 85 -3.73 12.76 -0.35
C LEU A 85 -4.66 13.26 -1.47
N ASP A 86 -4.68 14.56 -1.75
CA ASP A 86 -5.48 15.11 -2.83
C ASP A 86 -5.11 14.41 -4.15
N LEU A 87 -6.07 13.65 -4.67
CA LEU A 87 -5.99 12.94 -5.93
C LEU A 87 -6.06 13.99 -7.05
N ASP A 88 -4.94 14.23 -7.73
CA ASP A 88 -4.93 14.90 -9.05
C ASP A 88 -5.78 14.13 -10.09
#